data_AF-A0A6L9ZAA5-F1
#
_entry.id   AF-A0A6L9ZAA5-F1
#
_cell.length_a   1.000
_cell.length_b   1.000
_cell.length_c   1.000
_cell.angle_alpha   90.00
_cell.angle_beta   90.00
_cell.angle_gamma   90.00
#
_symmetry.space_group_name_H-M   'P 1'
#
loop_
_entity.id
_entity.type
_entity.pdbx_description
1 polymer ?
#
loop_
_entity_poly.entity_id
_entity_poly.type
_entity_poly.pdbx_seq_one_letter_code
_entity_poly.pdbx_strand_id
1 'polypeptide(L)' 'MANEKFSLEYQSGKAAFERGEYRASIEHLSTARNLVNLSSGLGGEVQMWLVMAYEAAGQKAEAIALCQQLTS' A
#
# COMPACT_ATOMS: atom_id res chain seq x y z
N MET A 1 7.86 -3.78 -18.29
CA MET A 1 7.96 -2.34 -17.94
C MET A 1 6.97 -1.93 -16.84
N ALA A 2 5.66 -2.21 -16.91
CA ALA A 2 4.73 -1.90 -15.80
C ALA A 2 4.90 -2.82 -14.56
N ASN A 3 5.08 -4.13 -14.78
CA ASN A 3 5.23 -5.10 -13.69
C ASN A 3 6.52 -4.91 -12.86
N GLU A 4 7.61 -4.48 -13.49
CA GLU A 4 8.90 -4.31 -12.81
C GLU A 4 8.88 -3.12 -11.85
N LYS A 5 8.29 -1.98 -12.29
CA LYS A 5 8.09 -0.82 -11.41
C LYS A 5 7.15 -1.16 -10.26
N PHE A 6 6.05 -1.86 -10.53
CA PHE A 6 5.17 -2.36 -9.47
C PHE A 6 5.95 -3.17 -8.43
N SER A 7 6.73 -4.16 -8.87
CA SER A 7 7.49 -5.02 -7.95
C SER A 7 8.48 -4.24 -7.11
N LEU A 8 9.18 -3.26 -7.70
CA LEU A 8 10.12 -2.41 -6.96
C LEU A 8 9.42 -1.60 -5.88
N GLU A 9 8.34 -0.90 -6.22
CA GLU A 9 7.59 -0.07 -5.28
C GLU A 9 6.94 -0.92 -4.17
N TYR A 10 6.37 -2.06 -4.55
CA TYR A 10 5.74 -2.97 -3.60
C TYR A 10 6.75 -3.54 -2.59
N GLN A 11 7.93 -4.00 -3.05
CA GLN A 11 8.96 -4.52 -2.14
C GLN A 11 9.60 -3.41 -1.30
N SER A 12 9.84 -2.23 -1.88
CA SER A 12 10.37 -1.07 -1.15
C SER A 12 9.41 -0.62 -0.06
N GLY A 13 8.12 -0.60 -0.34
CA GLY A 13 7.07 -0.27 0.61
C GLY A 13 7.00 -1.24 1.79
N LYS A 14 7.10 -2.55 1.54
CA LYS A 14 7.15 -3.57 2.60
C LYS A 14 8.42 -3.46 3.45
N ALA A 15 9.58 -3.32 2.80
CA ALA A 15 10.83 -3.17 3.51
C ALA A 15 10.86 -1.89 4.38
N ALA A 16 10.30 -0.78 3.88
CA ALA A 16 10.15 0.45 4.67
C ALA A 16 9.21 0.25 5.87
N PHE A 17 8.09 -0.47 5.69
CA PHE A 17 7.18 -0.80 6.78
C PHE A 17 7.89 -1.59 7.90
N GLU A 18 8.63 -2.63 7.53
CA GLU A 18 9.38 -3.48 8.45
C GLU A 18 10.45 -2.71 9.23
N ARG A 19 11.01 -1.65 8.65
CA ARG A 19 11.96 -0.75 9.31
C ARG A 19 11.30 0.33 10.19
N GLY A 20 9.97 0.41 10.20
CA GLY A 20 9.23 1.47 10.91
C GLY A 20 9.18 2.81 10.14
N GLU A 21 9.62 2.84 8.88
CA GLU A 21 9.61 4.02 8.02
C GLU A 21 8.24 4.20 7.37
N TYR A 22 7.19 4.36 8.18
CA TYR A 22 5.80 4.25 7.73
C TYR A 22 5.40 5.28 6.66
N ARG A 23 5.95 6.50 6.70
CA ARG A 23 5.70 7.50 5.64
C ARG A 23 6.27 7.08 4.28
N ALA A 24 7.50 6.58 4.26
CA ALA A 24 8.12 6.06 3.03
C ALA A 24 7.37 4.81 2.53
N SER A 25 6.93 3.96 3.45
CA SER A 25 6.08 2.81 3.13
C SER A 25 4.80 3.23 2.41
N ILE A 26 4.10 4.25 2.94
CA ILE A 26 2.87 4.79 2.33
C ILE A 26 3.12 5.32 0.92
N GLU A 27 4.21 6.06 0.69
CA GLU A 27 4.56 6.61 -0.63
C GLU A 27 4.78 5.50 -1.66
N HIS A 28 5.60 4.52 -1.32
CA HIS A 28 5.90 3.37 -2.18
C HIS A 28 4.65 2.53 -2.45
N LEU A 29 3.88 2.18 -1.42
CA LEU A 29 2.67 1.35 -1.56
C LEU A 29 1.55 2.08 -2.33
N SER A 30 1.43 3.40 -2.17
CA SER A 30 0.48 4.20 -2.97
C SER A 30 0.88 4.21 -4.45
N THR A 31 2.19 4.28 -4.74
CA THR A 31 2.69 4.18 -6.11
C THR A 31 2.43 2.78 -6.69
N ALA A 32 2.70 1.72 -5.92
CA ALA A 32 2.41 0.35 -6.32
C ALA A 32 0.91 0.12 -6.59
N ARG A 33 0.04 0.66 -5.73
CA ARG A 33 -1.43 0.61 -5.89
C ARG A 33 -1.88 1.18 -7.22
N ASN A 34 -1.28 2.28 -7.67
CA ASN A 34 -1.62 2.93 -8.95
C ASN A 34 -1.15 2.14 -10.19
N LEU A 35 -0.31 1.12 -10.00
CA LEU A 35 0.30 0.32 -11.08
C LEU A 35 -0.33 -1.08 -11.22
N VAL A 36 -1.31 -1.43 -10.39
CA VAL A 36 -1.93 -2.76 -10.35
C VAL A 36 -3.44 -2.69 -10.53
N ASN A 37 -4.03 -3.74 -11.09
CA ASN A 37 -5.48 -3.90 -11.08
C ASN A 37 -5.96 -4.13 -9.64
N LEU A 38 -6.72 -3.19 -9.08
CA LEU A 38 -7.21 -3.23 -7.70
C LEU A 38 -8.16 -4.40 -7.42
N SER A 39 -8.82 -4.96 -8.45
CA SER A 39 -9.69 -6.15 -8.30
C SER A 39 -8.92 -7.48 -8.35
N SER A 40 -7.60 -7.46 -8.54
CA SER A 40 -6.76 -8.65 -8.49
C SER A 40 -6.32 -8.98 -7.05
N GLY A 41 -5.93 -10.22 -6.79
CA GLY A 41 -5.40 -10.62 -5.47
C GLY A 41 -4.20 -9.77 -5.03
N LEU A 42 -3.31 -9.44 -5.96
CA LEU A 42 -2.16 -8.58 -5.70
C LEU A 42 -2.58 -7.12 -5.42
N GLY A 43 -3.60 -6.64 -6.11
CA GLY A 43 -4.22 -5.34 -5.83
C GLY A 43 -4.82 -5.29 -4.43
N GLY A 44 -5.49 -6.36 -3.99
CA GLY A 44 -5.98 -6.50 -2.61
C GLY A 44 -4.84 -6.48 -1.60
N GLU A 45 -3.77 -7.24 -1.84
CA GLU A 45 -2.62 -7.30 -0.93
C GLU A 45 -1.93 -5.94 -0.75
N VAL A 46 -1.67 -5.21 -1.83
CA VAL A 46 -1.07 -3.87 -1.76
C VAL A 46 -1.94 -2.90 -0.96
N GLN A 47 -3.26 -2.97 -1.13
CA GLN A 47 -4.19 -2.12 -0.39
C GLN A 47 -4.22 -2.48 1.10
N MET A 48 -4.13 -3.76 1.46
CA MET A 48 -4.01 -4.19 2.86
C MET A 48 -2.71 -3.70 3.51
N TRP A 49 -1.57 -3.82 2.82
CA TRP A 49 -0.31 -3.24 3.28
C TRP A 49 -0.41 -1.73 3.48
N LEU A 50 -1.09 -1.03 2.57
CA LEU A 50 -1.28 0.41 2.66
C LEU A 50 -2.16 0.81 3.85
N VAL A 51 -3.23 0.05 4.15
CA VAL A 51 -4.03 0.23 5.39
C VAL A 51 -3.13 0.12 6.62
N MET A 52 -2.34 -0.95 6.72
CA MET A 52 -1.44 -1.18 7.85
C MET A 52 -0.43 -0.02 8.00
N ALA A 53 0.13 0.46 6.88
CA ALA A 53 1.08 1.57 6.88
C ALA A 53 0.43 2.88 7.37
N TYR A 54 -0.80 3.18 6.94
CA TYR A 54 -1.56 4.32 7.46
C TYR A 54 -1.83 4.20 8.96
N GLU A 55 -2.26 3.03 9.45
CA GLU A 55 -2.48 2.82 10.88
C GLU A 55 -1.20 3.02 11.71
N ALA A 56 -0.08 2.44 11.26
CA ALA A 56 1.22 2.55 11.93
C ALA A 56 1.78 3.98 11.92
N ALA A 57 1.47 4.78 10.89
CA ALA A 57 1.80 6.19 10.82
C ALA A 57 0.88 7.10 11.68
N GLY A 58 -0.15 6.53 12.34
CA GLY A 58 -1.15 7.29 13.08
C GLY A 58 -2.25 7.94 12.21
N GLN A 59 -2.30 7.61 10.92
CA GLN A 59 -3.24 8.11 9.92
C GLN A 59 -4.52 7.26 9.86
N LYS A 60 -5.23 7.19 10.99
CA LYS A 60 -6.40 6.31 11.14
C LYS A 60 -7.55 6.67 10.18
N ALA A 61 -7.73 7.94 9.84
CA ALA A 61 -8.80 8.37 8.96
C ALA A 61 -8.60 7.82 7.54
N GLU A 62 -7.36 7.86 7.05
CA GLU A 62 -6.95 7.34 5.74
C GLU A 62 -7.05 5.81 5.68
N ALA A 63 -6.65 5.12 6.75
CA ALA A 63 -6.84 3.67 6.88
C ALA A 63 -8.33 3.28 6.79
N ILE A 64 -9.20 3.96 7.54
CA ILE A 64 -10.65 3.69 7.52
C ILE A 64 -11.25 3.99 6.14
N ALA A 65 -10.90 5.13 5.54
CA ALA A 65 -11.38 5.50 4.21
C ALA A 65 -11.00 4.45 3.15
N LEU A 66 -9.77 3.93 3.22
CA LEU A 66 -9.33 2.87 2.32
C LEU A 66 -10.06 1.55 2.58
N CYS A 67 -10.26 1.15 3.84
CA CYS A 67 -11.05 -0.04 4.18
C CYS A 67 -12.48 0.04 3.64
N GLN A 68 -13.13 1.20 3.72
CA GLN A 68 -14.48 1.40 3.18
C GLN A 68 -14.53 1.25 1.65
N GLN A 69 -13.50 1.74 0.95
CA GLN A 69 -13.38 1.56 -0.50
C GLN A 69 -13.23 0.08 -0.90
N LEU A 70 -12.60 -0.75 -0.07
CA LEU A 70 -12.38 -2.17 -0.34
C LEU A 70 -13.65 -3.03 -0.15
N THR A 71 -14.58 -2.61 0.71
CA THR A 71 -15.81 -3.35 1.02
C THR A 71 -17.01 -2.93 0.16
N SER A 72 -16.84 -1.91 -0.68
CA SER A 72 -17.89 -1.35 -1.55
C SER A 72 -17.86 -1.99 -2.93
#